data_AF-A0A1D2UFN1-F1
#
_entry.id   AF-A0A1D2UFN1-F1
#
_cell.length_a   1.000
_cell.length_b   1.000
_cell.length_c   1.000
_cell.angle_alpha   90.00
_cell.angle_beta   90.00
_cell.angle_gamma   90.00
#
_symmetry.space_group_name_H-M   'P 1'
#
loop_
_entity.id
_entity.type
_entity.pdbx_description
1 polymer ?
#
loop_
_entity_poly.entity_id
_entity_poly.type
_entity_poly.pdbx_seq_one_letter_code
_entity_poly.pdbx_strand_id
1 'polypeptide(L)'
;MRNLFGSDNTGNPKGSGGDRTPRHSSGWKELLKHLSTQESLRVLDIGPTSSTNINYITSLGHSIYMANLVEEAAKPEWTIPGKDGAPPTFDVDGFLAVNLNFSGRIFDVVILWDTVDYLPESLLAPVFSRIHQVLQPGGLMLAFFHATADRETSFNRYHLTDTDVIEMQRAGSYPLLNVFSNRKIENMLTEFSNYRFFLAKDSLREVIITR
;
A
#
# COMPACT_ATOMS: atom_id res chain seq x y z
N MET A 1 -56.54 14.11 -13.28
CA MET A 1 -55.59 13.90 -14.38
C MET A 1 -54.19 13.81 -13.78
N ARG A 2 -53.54 12.64 -13.90
CA ARG A 2 -52.16 12.41 -13.46
C ARG A 2 -51.24 12.81 -14.61
N ASN A 3 -50.30 13.73 -14.38
CA ASN A 3 -49.17 13.92 -15.29
C ASN A 3 -47.95 13.18 -14.75
N LEU A 4 -47.55 12.18 -15.53
CA LEU A 4 -46.28 11.47 -15.51
C LEU A 4 -45.24 12.34 -16.18
N PHE A 5 -44.13 12.65 -15.49
CA PHE A 5 -42.81 12.82 -16.11
C PHE A 5 -41.75 12.48 -15.05
N GLY A 6 -41.17 11.29 -15.18
CA GLY A 6 -39.96 10.91 -14.47
C GLY A 6 -38.74 11.42 -15.23
N SER A 7 -37.79 12.03 -14.52
CA SER A 7 -36.42 12.13 -15.00
C SER A 7 -35.60 11.07 -14.30
N ASP A 8 -35.16 10.07 -15.06
CA ASP A 8 -34.13 9.11 -14.64
C ASP A 8 -32.83 9.89 -14.42
N ASN A 9 -32.45 10.07 -13.15
CA ASN A 9 -31.10 10.44 -12.81
C ASN A 9 -30.29 9.14 -12.73
N THR A 10 -29.51 8.86 -13.77
CA THR A 10 -28.54 7.77 -13.81
C THR A 10 -27.57 7.94 -12.65
N GLY A 11 -27.84 7.24 -11.55
CA GLY A 11 -27.00 7.19 -10.37
C GLY A 11 -25.66 6.56 -10.71
N ASN A 12 -24.63 7.38 -10.72
CA ASN A 12 -23.25 6.93 -10.63
C ASN A 12 -23.12 6.07 -9.35
N PRO A 13 -22.58 4.83 -9.39
CA PRO A 13 -22.46 4.02 -8.18
C PRO A 13 -21.40 4.67 -7.28
N LYS A 14 -21.86 5.43 -6.28
CA LYS A 14 -21.04 5.80 -5.13
C LYS A 14 -20.59 4.49 -4.49
N GLY A 15 -19.28 4.23 -4.55
CA GLY A 15 -18.67 3.07 -3.93
C GLY A 15 -19.14 2.93 -2.49
N SER A 16 -19.51 1.71 -2.11
CA SER A 16 -19.92 1.31 -0.77
C SER A 16 -18.78 1.58 0.22
N GLY A 17 -18.71 2.79 0.77
CA GLY A 17 -17.71 3.16 1.76
C GLY A 17 -18.14 2.62 3.12
N GLY A 18 -17.46 1.57 3.61
CA GLY A 18 -17.59 1.13 4.99
C GLY A 18 -17.14 2.22 5.98
N ASP A 19 -17.58 2.11 7.24
CA ASP A 19 -17.19 3.01 8.32
C ASP A 19 -15.67 3.05 8.49
N ARG A 20 -15.15 4.24 8.80
CA ARG A 20 -13.73 4.44 9.12
C ARG A 20 -13.48 4.14 10.58
N THR A 21 -12.45 3.35 10.86
CA THR A 21 -12.05 2.97 12.22
C THR A 21 -10.70 3.60 12.56
N PRO A 22 -10.58 4.39 13.64
CA PRO A 22 -9.31 4.97 14.03
C PRO A 22 -8.33 3.92 14.55
N ARG A 23 -7.04 4.07 14.23
CA ARG A 23 -5.94 3.22 14.67
C ARG A 23 -4.72 4.06 15.00
N HIS A 24 -4.19 3.93 16.21
CA HIS A 24 -2.91 4.54 16.56
C HIS A 24 -1.77 3.94 15.73
N SER A 25 -0.89 4.77 15.17
CA SER A 25 0.26 4.36 14.36
C SER A 25 1.53 5.09 14.81
N SER A 26 2.43 4.34 15.45
CA SER A 26 3.72 4.85 15.91
C SER A 26 4.67 5.13 14.75
N GLY A 27 4.62 4.32 13.70
CA GLY A 27 5.36 4.54 12.46
C GLY A 27 4.88 5.77 11.73
N TRP A 28 3.56 6.00 11.63
CA TRP A 28 3.04 7.25 11.09
C TRP A 28 3.47 8.46 11.91
N LYS A 29 3.39 8.39 13.25
CA LYS A 29 3.86 9.45 14.14
C LYS A 29 5.32 9.84 13.88
N GLU A 30 6.19 8.87 13.65
CA GLU A 30 7.60 9.14 13.36
C GLU A 30 7.79 9.69 11.95
N LEU A 31 7.12 9.12 10.94
CA LEU A 31 7.19 9.61 9.57
C LEU A 31 6.63 11.04 9.45
N LEU A 32 5.53 11.35 10.15
CA LEU A 32 4.92 12.67 10.16
C LEU A 32 5.89 13.75 10.68
N LYS A 33 6.74 13.43 11.67
CA LYS A 33 7.80 14.34 12.12
C LYS A 33 8.84 14.60 11.05
N HIS A 34 9.17 13.59 10.25
CA HIS A 34 10.09 13.76 9.13
C HIS A 34 9.44 14.65 8.05
N LEU A 35 8.21 14.35 7.63
CA LEU A 35 7.47 15.15 6.66
C LEU A 35 7.32 16.62 7.09
N SER A 36 7.05 16.88 8.38
CA SER A 36 6.87 18.26 8.86
C SER A 36 8.15 19.08 8.99
N THR A 37 9.33 18.46 8.87
CA THR A 37 10.64 19.13 8.99
C THR A 37 11.39 19.22 7.66
N GLN A 38 10.82 18.65 6.60
CA GLN A 38 11.37 18.68 5.25
C GLN A 38 10.43 19.44 4.32
N GLU A 39 10.94 19.85 3.16
CA GLU A 39 10.15 20.52 2.14
C GLU A 39 10.21 19.74 0.83
N SER A 40 9.15 19.83 0.03
CA SER A 40 9.14 19.34 -1.37
C SER A 40 9.49 17.86 -1.58
N LEU A 41 9.26 17.00 -0.59
CA LEU A 41 9.46 15.56 -0.71
C LEU A 41 8.56 14.94 -1.81
N ARG A 42 9.08 13.89 -2.46
CA ARG A 42 8.34 12.98 -3.33
C ARG A 42 7.98 11.72 -2.55
N VAL A 43 6.69 11.54 -2.29
CA VAL A 43 6.14 10.41 -1.55
C VAL A 43 5.52 9.41 -2.55
N LEU A 44 5.90 8.14 -2.44
CA LEU A 44 5.24 7.02 -3.12
C LEU A 44 4.32 6.31 -2.12
N ASP A 45 3.01 6.33 -2.35
CA ASP A 45 1.99 5.68 -1.52
C ASP A 45 1.51 4.39 -2.20
N ILE A 46 1.83 3.24 -1.60
CA ILE A 46 1.58 1.90 -2.15
C ILE A 46 0.49 1.21 -1.32
N GLY A 47 -0.73 1.23 -1.87
CA GLY A 47 -1.94 0.61 -1.35
C GLY A 47 -3.18 1.20 -2.02
N PRO A 48 -4.39 0.91 -1.52
CA PRO A 48 -5.62 1.45 -2.08
C PRO A 48 -5.61 2.98 -2.05
N THR A 49 -5.84 3.62 -3.20
CA THR A 49 -5.78 5.08 -3.33
C THR A 49 -6.72 5.80 -2.36
N SER A 50 -6.19 6.76 -1.61
CA SER A 50 -6.90 7.56 -0.62
C SER A 50 -6.84 9.04 -1.00
N SER A 51 -8.00 9.64 -1.31
CA SER A 51 -8.08 11.10 -1.54
C SER A 51 -7.70 11.89 -0.29
N THR A 52 -7.94 11.35 0.90
CA THR A 52 -7.46 11.93 2.17
C THR A 52 -5.94 12.04 2.18
N ASN A 53 -5.22 10.98 1.78
CA ASN A 53 -3.75 10.97 1.77
C ASN A 53 -3.22 11.97 0.75
N ILE A 54 -3.82 12.00 -0.44
CA ILE A 54 -3.43 12.93 -1.50
C ILE A 54 -3.55 14.38 -1.01
N ASN A 55 -4.71 14.76 -0.48
CA ASN A 55 -4.96 16.11 0.02
C ASN A 55 -4.04 16.44 1.20
N TYR A 56 -3.84 15.50 2.12
CA TYR A 56 -3.01 15.72 3.29
C TYR A 56 -1.54 15.94 2.92
N ILE A 57 -0.91 15.03 2.19
CA ILE A 57 0.50 15.13 1.79
C ILE A 57 0.76 16.36 0.92
N THR A 58 -0.15 16.69 0.00
CA THR A 58 -0.02 17.91 -0.81
C THR A 58 -0.22 19.19 -0.01
N SER A 59 -1.06 19.18 1.04
CA SER A 59 -1.19 20.32 1.97
C SER A 59 0.07 20.60 2.77
N LEU A 60 0.94 19.59 2.96
CA LEU A 60 2.28 19.72 3.54
C LEU A 60 3.33 20.24 2.53
N GLY A 61 2.95 20.51 1.29
CA GLY A 61 3.87 20.97 0.24
C GLY A 61 4.69 19.86 -0.41
N HIS A 62 4.30 18.59 -0.24
CA HIS A 62 4.94 17.45 -0.88
C HIS A 62 4.19 17.01 -2.13
N SER A 63 4.88 16.27 -3.00
CA SER A 63 4.25 15.57 -4.12
C SER A 63 4.00 14.12 -3.76
N ILE A 64 2.92 13.53 -4.28
CA ILE A 64 2.51 12.17 -3.94
C ILE A 64 2.13 11.38 -5.20
N TYR A 65 2.56 10.12 -5.25
CA TYR A 65 2.36 9.20 -6.37
C TYR A 65 1.80 7.88 -5.85
N MET A 66 0.78 7.34 -6.52
CA MET A 66 0.06 6.16 -6.05
C MET A 66 0.50 4.90 -6.80
N ALA A 67 0.50 3.76 -6.11
CA ALA A 67 0.49 2.44 -6.74
C ALA A 67 -0.48 1.52 -5.99
N ASN A 68 -1.45 0.92 -6.70
CA ASN A 68 -2.46 0.03 -6.10
C ASN A 68 -2.23 -1.42 -6.55
N LEU A 69 -1.26 -2.09 -5.94
CA LEU A 69 -0.74 -3.35 -6.47
C LEU A 69 -1.65 -4.55 -6.26
N VAL A 70 -2.42 -4.60 -5.16
CA VAL A 70 -3.24 -5.77 -4.80
C VAL A 70 -4.39 -5.95 -5.79
N GLU A 71 -5.11 -4.87 -6.10
CA GLU A 71 -6.20 -4.89 -7.07
C GLU A 71 -5.71 -5.24 -8.47
N GLU A 72 -4.55 -4.71 -8.87
CA GLU A 72 -3.94 -5.03 -10.15
C GLU A 72 -3.48 -6.49 -10.21
N ALA A 73 -2.82 -7.00 -9.17
CA ALA A 73 -2.31 -8.38 -9.13
C ALA A 73 -3.44 -9.43 -9.12
N ALA A 74 -4.65 -9.06 -8.73
CA ALA A 74 -5.82 -9.93 -8.77
C ALA A 74 -6.42 -10.10 -10.18
N LYS A 75 -5.99 -9.30 -11.17
CA LYS A 75 -6.49 -9.42 -12.55
C LYS A 75 -5.93 -10.66 -13.24
N PRO A 76 -6.76 -11.39 -14.01
CA PRO A 76 -6.34 -12.64 -14.65
C PRO A 76 -5.29 -12.44 -15.76
N GLU A 77 -5.13 -11.22 -16.28
CA GLU A 77 -4.17 -10.88 -17.33
C GLU A 77 -2.70 -11.12 -16.92
N TRP A 78 -2.40 -11.11 -15.62
CA TRP A 78 -1.06 -11.41 -15.10
C TRP A 78 -0.79 -12.90 -14.93
N THR A 79 -1.74 -13.76 -15.29
CA THR A 79 -1.56 -15.22 -15.22
C THR A 79 -1.14 -15.75 -16.58
N ILE A 80 0.07 -16.31 -16.64
CA ILE A 80 0.58 -17.03 -17.80
C ILE A 80 0.05 -18.47 -17.72
N PRO A 81 -0.75 -18.93 -18.69
CA PRO A 81 -1.24 -20.30 -18.72
C PRO A 81 -0.06 -21.29 -18.81
N GLY A 82 -0.10 -22.33 -17.97
CA GLY A 82 0.84 -23.42 -18.07
C GLY A 82 0.68 -24.19 -19.39
N LYS A 83 1.78 -24.76 -19.89
CA LYS A 83 1.80 -25.65 -21.07
C LYS A 83 2.08 -27.08 -20.63
N ASP A 84 1.55 -28.04 -21.38
CA ASP A 84 1.83 -29.48 -21.20
C ASP A 84 1.63 -30.00 -19.76
N GLY A 85 0.59 -29.51 -19.09
CA GLY A 85 0.23 -29.92 -17.72
C GLY A 85 1.00 -29.20 -16.61
N ALA A 86 1.89 -28.25 -16.93
CA ALA A 86 2.50 -27.38 -15.93
C ALA A 86 1.45 -26.46 -15.27
N PRO A 87 1.63 -26.08 -13.99
CA PRO A 87 0.78 -25.08 -13.34
C PRO A 87 0.97 -23.69 -13.99
N PRO A 88 -0.04 -22.81 -13.94
CA PRO A 88 0.09 -21.43 -14.38
C PRO A 88 1.12 -20.67 -13.54
N THR A 89 1.76 -19.67 -14.14
CA THR A 89 2.74 -18.81 -13.47
C THR A 89 2.31 -17.34 -13.52
N PHE A 90 2.91 -16.49 -12.70
CA PHE A 90 2.63 -15.06 -12.69
C PHE A 90 3.58 -14.32 -13.66
N ASP A 91 3.05 -13.41 -14.49
CA ASP A 91 3.83 -12.52 -15.35
C ASP A 91 4.43 -11.37 -14.53
N VAL A 92 5.55 -11.65 -13.87
CA VAL A 92 6.25 -10.70 -13.00
C VAL A 92 6.76 -9.51 -13.80
N ASP A 93 7.43 -9.74 -14.93
CA ASP A 93 8.06 -8.67 -15.70
C ASP A 93 7.03 -7.73 -16.31
N GLY A 94 5.96 -8.28 -16.90
CA GLY A 94 4.84 -7.50 -17.41
C GLY A 94 4.17 -6.68 -16.30
N PHE A 95 3.92 -7.30 -15.14
CA PHE A 95 3.31 -6.63 -14.01
C PHE A 95 4.13 -5.43 -13.52
N LEU A 96 5.45 -5.60 -13.35
CA LEU A 96 6.33 -4.52 -12.91
C LEU A 96 6.43 -3.40 -13.94
N ALA A 97 6.48 -3.75 -15.23
CA ALA A 97 6.58 -2.78 -16.32
C ALA A 97 5.34 -1.87 -16.43
N VAL A 98 4.17 -2.38 -16.02
CA VAL A 98 2.92 -1.60 -16.04
C VAL A 98 2.67 -0.89 -14.71
N ASN A 99 2.80 -1.60 -13.58
CA ASN A 99 2.32 -1.12 -12.29
C ASN A 99 3.38 -0.44 -11.43
N LEU A 100 4.66 -0.62 -11.76
CA LEU A 100 5.80 -0.04 -11.02
C LEU A 100 6.81 0.64 -11.95
N ASN A 101 6.33 1.18 -13.08
CA ASN A 101 7.11 2.04 -13.94
C ASN A 101 6.99 3.51 -13.51
N PHE A 102 7.97 3.94 -12.72
CA PHE A 102 8.02 5.30 -12.19
C PHE A 102 8.64 6.32 -13.15
N SER A 103 8.94 5.93 -14.40
CA SER A 103 9.53 6.79 -15.44
C SER A 103 10.83 7.49 -15.01
N GLY A 104 11.68 6.77 -14.28
CA GLY A 104 12.96 7.30 -13.76
C GLY A 104 12.82 8.23 -12.54
N ARG A 105 11.60 8.39 -11.98
CA ARG A 105 11.43 9.13 -10.72
C ARG A 105 12.16 8.41 -9.58
N ILE A 106 12.76 9.23 -8.74
CA ILE A 106 13.27 8.85 -7.43
C ILE A 106 12.36 9.47 -6.36
N PHE A 107 12.13 8.76 -5.27
CA PHE A 107 11.27 9.15 -4.16
C PHE A 107 12.10 9.37 -2.91
N ASP A 108 11.66 10.31 -2.08
CA ASP A 108 12.28 10.60 -0.79
C ASP A 108 11.68 9.70 0.31
N VAL A 109 10.40 9.37 0.16
CA VAL A 109 9.62 8.55 1.10
C VAL A 109 8.77 7.53 0.35
N VAL A 110 8.69 6.31 0.89
CA VAL A 110 7.72 5.29 0.48
C VAL A 110 6.81 4.99 1.66
N ILE A 111 5.50 5.06 1.45
CA ILE A 111 4.49 4.53 2.37
C ILE A 111 4.00 3.24 1.74
N LEU A 112 4.44 2.11 2.26
CA LEU A 112 3.97 0.79 1.89
C LEU A 112 2.96 0.34 2.95
N TRP A 113 1.67 0.30 2.64
CA TRP A 113 0.69 -0.26 3.57
C TRP A 113 0.87 -1.79 3.68
N ASP A 114 -0.14 -2.53 4.12
CA ASP A 114 -0.12 -3.99 4.21
C ASP A 114 -0.18 -4.69 2.83
N THR A 115 0.12 -3.96 1.75
CA THR A 115 0.02 -4.40 0.35
C THR A 115 0.69 -5.75 0.09
N VAL A 116 1.91 -5.95 0.57
CA VAL A 116 2.72 -7.16 0.28
C VAL A 116 2.15 -8.43 0.93
N ASP A 117 1.34 -8.28 1.98
CA ASP A 117 0.65 -9.39 2.63
C ASP A 117 -0.41 -10.03 1.73
N TYR A 118 -0.88 -9.30 0.71
CA TYR A 118 -1.89 -9.74 -0.25
C TYR A 118 -1.31 -10.03 -1.64
N LEU A 119 0.01 -9.90 -1.84
CA LEU A 119 0.64 -10.19 -3.13
C LEU A 119 1.05 -11.66 -3.26
N PRO A 120 0.96 -12.25 -4.47
CA PRO A 120 1.59 -13.53 -4.79
C PRO A 120 3.07 -13.55 -4.39
N GLU A 121 3.56 -14.70 -3.90
CA GLU A 121 4.94 -14.85 -3.42
C GLU A 121 5.98 -14.46 -4.47
N SER A 122 5.71 -14.74 -5.75
CA SER A 122 6.58 -14.38 -6.88
C SER A 122 6.79 -12.88 -7.06
N LEU A 123 5.90 -12.03 -6.54
CA LEU A 123 6.02 -10.58 -6.63
C LEU A 123 6.79 -9.95 -5.46
N LEU A 124 6.99 -10.63 -4.34
CA LEU A 124 7.53 -10.01 -3.13
C LEU A 124 8.94 -9.45 -3.35
N ALA A 125 9.91 -10.29 -3.71
CA ALA A 125 11.28 -9.84 -3.93
C ALA A 125 11.41 -8.82 -5.09
N PRO A 126 10.75 -9.03 -6.26
CA PRO A 126 10.82 -8.05 -7.35
C PRO A 126 10.21 -6.68 -7.00
N VAL A 127 9.10 -6.64 -6.24
CA VAL A 127 8.50 -5.38 -5.76
C VAL A 127 9.46 -4.66 -4.81
N PHE A 128 10.04 -5.35 -3.84
CA PHE A 128 11.01 -4.74 -2.94
C PHE A 128 12.27 -4.23 -3.65
N SER A 129 12.79 -5.00 -4.62
CA SER A 129 13.93 -4.56 -5.44
C SER A 129 13.57 -3.29 -6.23
N ARG A 130 12.37 -3.22 -6.80
CA ARG A 130 11.90 -2.03 -7.51
C ARG A 130 11.75 -0.82 -6.58
N ILE A 131 11.17 -1.01 -5.38
CA ILE A 131 11.06 0.03 -4.35
C ILE A 131 12.45 0.53 -3.94
N HIS A 132 13.38 -0.38 -3.68
CA HIS A 132 14.76 -0.04 -3.35
C HIS A 132 15.39 0.82 -4.45
N GLN A 133 15.25 0.44 -5.72
CA GLN A 133 15.81 1.20 -6.84
C GLN A 133 15.31 2.65 -6.90
N VAL A 134 14.03 2.88 -6.60
CA VAL A 134 13.40 4.21 -6.75
C VAL A 134 13.36 5.03 -5.47
N LEU A 135 13.60 4.49 -4.29
CA LEU A 135 13.79 5.28 -3.07
C LEU A 135 15.19 5.90 -3.09
N GLN A 136 15.42 7.17 -2.78
CA GLN A 136 16.79 7.70 -2.76
C GLN A 136 17.64 7.08 -1.63
N PRO A 137 18.99 7.02 -1.74
CA PRO A 137 19.84 6.68 -0.60
C PRO A 137 19.54 7.57 0.61
N GLY A 138 19.36 6.99 1.78
CA GLY A 138 18.92 7.69 3.00
C GLY A 138 17.42 7.99 3.07
N GLY A 139 16.65 7.67 2.03
CA GLY A 139 15.19 7.81 2.02
C GLY A 139 14.51 6.83 2.96
N LEU A 140 13.28 7.17 3.38
CA LEU A 140 12.54 6.40 4.38
C LEU A 140 11.41 5.58 3.75
N MET A 141 11.23 4.35 4.22
CA MET A 141 10.06 3.54 3.95
C MET A 141 9.33 3.22 5.25
N LEU A 142 8.06 3.61 5.34
CA LEU A 142 7.12 3.10 6.34
C LEU A 142 6.39 1.91 5.72
N ALA A 143 6.50 0.73 6.32
CA ALA A 143 5.86 -0.49 5.85
C ALA A 143 4.95 -1.13 6.91
N PHE A 144 3.79 -1.65 6.49
CA PHE A 144 2.86 -2.39 7.36
C PHE A 144 2.87 -3.88 7.00
N PHE A 145 2.75 -4.75 8.00
CA PHE A 145 2.73 -6.20 7.82
C PHE A 145 1.79 -6.87 8.82
N HIS A 146 1.00 -7.85 8.40
CA HIS A 146 0.24 -8.71 9.30
C HIS A 146 1.19 -9.69 10.02
N ALA A 147 1.06 -9.73 11.35
CA ALA A 147 1.84 -10.60 12.23
C ALA A 147 1.13 -11.94 12.49
N THR A 148 -0.20 -11.99 12.34
CA THR A 148 -1.04 -13.20 12.41
C THR A 148 -2.15 -13.12 11.36
N ALA A 149 -2.71 -14.28 10.99
CA ALA A 149 -3.89 -14.37 10.14
C ALA A 149 -5.13 -14.55 11.02
N ASP A 150 -5.79 -13.44 11.35
CA ASP A 150 -6.99 -13.47 12.18
C ASP A 150 -8.24 -13.49 11.31
N ARG A 151 -9.36 -14.01 11.84
CA ARG A 151 -10.64 -14.05 11.09
C ARG A 151 -11.18 -12.65 10.73
N GLU A 152 -10.73 -11.64 11.44
CA GLU A 152 -11.12 -10.24 11.24
C GLU A 152 -10.16 -9.48 10.31
N THR A 153 -9.05 -10.11 9.90
CA THR A 153 -8.11 -9.50 8.97
C THR A 153 -8.83 -9.16 7.66
N SER A 154 -8.74 -7.89 7.28
CA SER A 154 -9.37 -7.34 6.09
C SER A 154 -8.38 -6.45 5.36
N PHE A 155 -8.47 -6.41 4.04
CA PHE A 155 -7.70 -5.47 3.25
C PHE A 155 -8.27 -4.07 3.44
N ASN A 156 -7.42 -3.13 3.83
CA ASN A 156 -7.83 -1.80 4.21
C ASN A 156 -7.16 -0.73 3.34
N ARG A 157 -7.92 0.33 3.08
CA ARG A 157 -7.40 1.63 2.73
C ARG A 157 -7.08 2.37 4.01
N TYR A 158 -5.91 2.98 4.07
CA TYR A 158 -5.48 3.78 5.21
C TYR A 158 -5.57 5.27 4.86
N HIS A 159 -6.06 6.05 5.81
CA HIS A 159 -6.24 7.50 5.70
C HIS A 159 -5.35 8.20 6.71
N LEU A 160 -4.46 9.05 6.21
CA LEU A 160 -3.56 9.87 7.02
C LEU A 160 -4.34 10.97 7.76
N THR A 161 -3.84 11.32 8.95
CA THR A 161 -4.31 12.48 9.74
C THR A 161 -3.11 13.30 10.21
N ASP A 162 -3.38 14.46 10.81
CA ASP A 162 -2.39 15.34 11.45
C ASP A 162 -1.94 14.89 12.84
N THR A 163 -2.41 13.73 13.31
CA THR A 163 -2.08 13.16 14.62
C THR A 163 -1.32 11.84 14.47
N ASP A 164 -1.06 11.15 15.59
CA ASP A 164 -0.51 9.79 15.60
C ASP A 164 -1.58 8.70 15.37
N VAL A 165 -2.75 9.08 14.87
CA VAL A 165 -3.84 8.19 14.48
C VAL A 165 -3.97 8.19 12.95
N ILE A 166 -4.17 7.01 12.38
CA ILE A 166 -4.63 6.84 10.99
C ILE A 166 -6.04 6.25 11.02
N GLU A 167 -6.84 6.47 9.99
CA GLU A 167 -8.14 5.81 9.87
C GLU A 167 -8.06 4.64 8.89
N MET A 168 -8.62 3.49 9.26
CA MET A 168 -8.74 2.31 8.41
C MET A 168 -10.14 2.24 7.82
N GLN A 169 -10.21 1.98 6.53
CA GLN A 169 -11.46 1.73 5.82
C GLN A 169 -11.33 0.45 5.01
N ARG A 170 -12.21 -0.52 5.21
CA ARG A 170 -12.19 -1.76 4.41
C ARG A 170 -12.27 -1.42 2.93
N ALA A 171 -11.34 -1.97 2.14
CA ALA A 171 -11.20 -1.70 0.73
C ALA A 171 -11.24 -3.03 -0.04
N GLY A 172 -12.41 -3.43 -0.52
CA GLY A 172 -12.56 -4.68 -1.26
C GLY A 172 -12.42 -5.94 -0.39
N SER A 173 -12.17 -7.07 -1.06
CA SER A 173 -12.10 -8.38 -0.43
C SER A 173 -11.02 -9.22 -1.10
N TYR A 174 -9.81 -9.16 -0.55
CA TYR A 174 -8.66 -9.93 -1.02
C TYR A 174 -8.19 -10.87 0.09
N PRO A 175 -7.81 -12.11 -0.25
CA PRO A 175 -7.31 -13.05 0.73
C PRO A 175 -5.93 -12.61 1.22
N LEU A 176 -5.70 -12.71 2.52
CA LEU A 176 -4.36 -12.60 3.08
C LEU A 176 -3.53 -13.79 2.57
N LEU A 177 -2.44 -13.52 1.86
CA LEU A 177 -1.58 -14.55 1.26
C LEU A 177 -0.32 -14.81 2.09
N ASN A 178 0.14 -13.79 2.82
CA ASN A 178 1.38 -13.84 3.59
C ASN A 178 1.17 -13.30 5.00
N VAL A 179 1.97 -13.83 5.93
CA VAL A 179 2.15 -13.31 7.30
C VAL A 179 3.64 -13.27 7.56
N PHE A 180 4.12 -12.19 8.20
CA PHE A 180 5.56 -11.95 8.31
C PHE A 180 6.07 -11.82 9.75
N SER A 181 7.06 -12.66 10.08
CA SER A 181 7.91 -12.46 11.27
C SER A 181 8.95 -11.37 11.00
N ASN A 182 9.49 -10.72 12.05
CA ASN A 182 10.57 -9.72 11.90
C ASN A 182 11.74 -10.27 11.10
N ARG A 183 12.17 -11.50 11.39
CA ARG A 183 13.26 -12.16 10.67
C ARG A 183 12.96 -12.33 9.18
N LYS A 184 11.71 -12.66 8.81
CA LYS A 184 11.32 -12.77 7.39
C LYS A 184 11.35 -11.39 6.71
N ILE A 185 10.89 -10.34 7.40
CA ILE A 185 10.93 -8.95 6.90
C ILE A 185 12.38 -8.52 6.64
N GLU A 186 13.24 -8.66 7.65
CA GLU A 186 14.67 -8.33 7.55
C GLU A 186 15.36 -9.10 6.42
N ASN A 187 15.07 -10.40 6.26
CA ASN A 187 15.64 -11.22 5.19
C ASN A 187 15.20 -10.77 3.78
N MET A 188 13.93 -10.38 3.61
CA MET A 188 13.43 -9.90 2.31
C MET A 188 13.95 -8.50 1.97
N LEU A 189 14.28 -7.71 2.98
CA LEU A 189 14.69 -6.32 2.84
C LEU A 189 16.19 -6.11 3.03
N THR A 190 17.01 -7.16 2.96
CA THR A 190 18.46 -7.10 3.23
C THR A 190 19.27 -5.99 2.55
N GLU A 191 18.81 -5.45 1.42
CA GLU A 191 19.42 -4.29 0.76
C GLU A 191 19.19 -2.95 1.50
N PHE A 192 18.23 -2.91 2.42
CA PHE A 192 17.89 -1.77 3.26
C PHE A 192 18.55 -1.87 4.65
N SER A 193 18.51 -0.76 5.39
CA SER A 193 19.12 -0.60 6.70
C SER A 193 18.19 0.04 7.74
N ASN A 194 18.63 0.10 9.00
CA ASN A 194 17.97 0.84 10.09
C ASN A 194 16.50 0.48 10.37
N TYR A 195 16.21 -0.81 10.54
CA TYR A 195 14.88 -1.30 10.88
C TYR A 195 14.44 -0.84 12.27
N ARG A 196 13.35 -0.09 12.34
CA ARG A 196 12.67 0.25 13.59
C ARG A 196 11.25 -0.30 13.57
N PHE A 197 11.05 -1.41 14.26
CA PHE A 197 9.75 -2.06 14.38
C PHE A 197 8.91 -1.41 15.49
N PHE A 198 7.63 -1.23 15.20
CA PHE A 198 6.62 -0.83 16.17
C PHE A 198 5.56 -1.92 16.21
N LEU A 199 5.36 -2.49 17.39
CA LEU A 199 4.27 -3.42 17.64
C LEU A 199 3.07 -2.63 18.13
N ALA A 200 2.00 -2.63 17.34
CA ALA A 200 0.72 -2.13 17.80
C ALA A 200 -0.02 -3.20 18.61
N LYS A 201 -1.13 -2.81 19.23
CA LYS A 201 -1.97 -3.74 20.01
C LYS A 201 -2.77 -4.70 19.13
N ASP A 202 -2.85 -4.41 17.84
CA ASP A 202 -3.48 -5.26 16.84
C ASP A 202 -2.44 -6.15 16.15
N SER A 203 -2.94 -7.02 15.28
CA SER A 203 -2.12 -7.98 14.53
C SER A 203 -1.35 -7.34 13.37
N LEU A 204 -1.26 -6.01 13.33
CA LEU A 204 -0.48 -5.24 12.36
C LEU A 204 0.82 -4.74 12.99
N ARG A 205 1.92 -4.99 12.29
CA ARG A 205 3.25 -4.47 12.60
C ARG A 205 3.57 -3.32 11.67
N GLU A 206 4.18 -2.29 12.22
CA GLU A 206 4.73 -1.19 11.44
C GLU A 206 6.25 -1.25 11.52
N VAL A 207 6.93 -0.86 10.46
CA VAL A 207 8.38 -0.73 10.45
C VAL A 207 8.77 0.51 9.65
N ILE A 208 9.68 1.30 10.20
CA ILE A 208 10.42 2.31 9.44
C ILE A 208 11.78 1.73 9.07
N ILE A 209 12.15 1.92 7.81
CA ILE A 209 13.35 1.37 7.19
C ILE A 209 14.01 2.48 6.38
N THR A 210 15.34 2.50 6.33
CA THR A 210 16.12 3.43 5.50
C THR A 210 16.73 2.69 4.32
N ARG A 211 16.74 3.30 3.14
CA ARG A 211 17.58 2.83 2.03
C ARG A 211 19.05 3.09 2.33
#